data_AF-A0AAU5PWT1-F1
#
_entry.id   AF-A0AAU5PWT1-F1
#
_cell.length_a   1.000
_cell.length_b   1.000
_cell.length_c   1.000
_cell.angle_alpha   90.00
_cell.angle_beta   90.00
_cell.angle_gamma   90.00
#
_symmetry.space_group_name_H-M   'P 1'
#
loop_
_entity.id
_entity.type
_entity.pdbx_description
1 polymer ?
#
loop_
_entity_poly.entity_id
_entity_poly.type
_entity_poly.pdbx_seq_one_letter_code
_entity_poly.pdbx_strand_id
1 'polypeptide(L)'
;MKFGVDQAFLPPVKSSRPQNPIVLAPGKEAYAGLLARLGDKEVSPLEKDLILAPAGRNEPEDTGEGALLEVPAPGIHVDVRTARVSYWRADSEGAQSALDPR
;
A
#
# COMPACT_ATOMS: atom_id res chain seq x y z
N MET A 1 -3.40 0.10 2.35
CA MET A 1 -3.81 -0.89 1.33
C MET A 1 -4.87 -1.79 1.91
N LYS A 2 -5.95 -2.04 1.18
CA LYS A 2 -7.07 -2.91 1.57
C LYS A 2 -7.38 -3.91 0.44
N PHE A 3 -7.77 -5.12 0.83
CA PHE A 3 -8.13 -6.24 -0.03
C PHE A 3 -9.50 -6.79 0.38
N GLY A 4 -10.37 -7.11 -0.58
CA GLY A 4 -11.65 -7.81 -0.33
C GLY A 4 -12.66 -7.11 0.60
N VAL A 5 -13.60 -7.89 1.14
CA VAL A 5 -14.71 -7.43 2.02
C VAL A 5 -14.44 -7.59 3.54
N ASP A 6 -13.52 -8.48 3.95
CA ASP A 6 -13.14 -8.74 5.35
C ASP A 6 -11.84 -7.99 5.77
N GLN A 7 -11.75 -6.72 5.41
CA GLN A 7 -10.51 -5.95 5.25
C GLN A 7 -9.61 -5.82 6.50
N ALA A 8 -8.35 -6.25 6.38
CA ALA A 8 -7.24 -5.79 7.23
C ALA A 8 -6.27 -4.90 6.42
N PHE A 9 -5.84 -3.78 6.99
CA PHE A 9 -4.82 -2.94 6.37
C PHE A 9 -3.48 -3.67 6.35
N LEU A 10 -2.81 -3.69 5.21
CA LEU A 10 -1.39 -4.08 5.18
C LEU A 10 -0.59 -3.09 6.05
N PRO A 11 0.12 -3.56 7.09
CA PRO A 11 0.99 -2.69 7.85
C PRO A 11 2.16 -2.23 6.97
N PRO A 12 2.58 -0.96 7.06
CA PRO A 12 3.75 -0.49 6.32
C PRO A 12 5.03 -1.15 6.81
N VAL A 13 6.01 -1.27 5.91
CA VAL A 13 7.38 -1.72 6.24
C VAL A 13 7.96 -0.75 7.27
N LYS A 14 8.20 -1.25 8.50
CA LYS A 14 8.61 -0.39 9.63
C LYS A 14 9.88 0.41 9.35
N SER A 15 10.87 -0.18 8.67
CA SER A 15 12.13 0.47 8.29
C SER A 15 11.94 1.59 7.27
N SER A 16 10.82 1.62 6.54
CA SER A 16 10.53 2.70 5.59
C SER A 16 10.07 4.00 6.26
N ARG A 17 9.83 3.98 7.58
CA ARG A 17 9.34 5.14 8.32
C ARG A 17 10.32 6.31 8.21
N PRO A 18 9.88 7.48 7.69
CA PRO A 18 10.73 8.65 7.60
C PRO A 18 11.23 9.10 8.98
N GLN A 19 12.50 9.47 9.06
CA GLN A 19 13.10 10.06 10.27
C GLN A 19 12.56 11.47 10.54
N ASN A 20 12.24 12.20 9.46
CA ASN A 20 11.65 13.53 9.50
C ASN A 20 10.26 13.51 8.87
N PRO A 21 9.33 14.38 9.30
CA PRO A 21 8.05 14.55 8.63
C PRO A 21 8.24 14.84 7.14
N ILE A 22 7.45 14.17 6.29
CA ILE A 22 7.35 14.52 4.87
C ILE A 22 6.46 15.75 4.77
N VAL A 23 7.02 16.87 4.33
CA VAL A 23 6.31 18.13 4.10
C VAL A 23 6.30 18.39 2.60
N LEU A 24 5.10 18.49 2.02
CA LEU A 24 4.92 18.81 0.61
C LEU A 24 4.59 20.30 0.46
N ALA A 25 5.29 20.98 -0.45
CA ALA A 25 4.86 22.29 -0.90
C ALA A 25 3.59 22.17 -1.77
N PRO A 26 2.79 23.25 -1.92
CA PRO A 26 1.63 23.23 -2.82
C PRO A 26 1.98 22.76 -4.23
N GLY A 27 1.16 21.87 -4.79
CA GLY A 27 1.38 21.29 -6.12
C GLY A 27 2.51 20.26 -6.20
N LYS A 28 3.03 19.78 -5.06
CA LYS A 28 3.95 18.64 -5.00
C LYS A 28 3.22 17.35 -4.66
N GLU A 29 3.82 16.25 -5.10
CA GLU A 29 3.28 14.90 -4.96
C GLU A 29 4.05 14.15 -3.87
N ALA A 30 3.37 13.20 -3.23
CA ALA A 30 4.01 12.17 -2.43
C ALA A 30 3.77 10.80 -3.07
N TYR A 31 4.71 9.91 -2.83
CA TYR A 31 4.72 8.57 -3.38
C TYR A 31 4.65 7.55 -2.25
N ALA A 32 3.86 6.50 -2.44
CA ALA A 32 3.86 5.31 -1.59
C ALA A 32 4.16 4.10 -2.47
N GLY A 33 5.04 3.23 -1.98
CA GLY A 33 5.37 1.98 -2.62
C GLY A 33 4.34 0.91 -2.28
N LEU A 34 4.01 0.08 -3.26
CA LEU A 34 3.24 -1.14 -3.10
C LEU A 34 4.02 -2.31 -3.70
N LEU A 35 4.27 -3.33 -2.89
CA LEU A 35 4.74 -4.63 -3.36
C LEU A 35 3.63 -5.65 -3.10
N ALA A 36 2.84 -5.92 -4.13
CA ALA A 36 1.93 -7.06 -4.14
C ALA A 36 2.71 -8.29 -4.60
N ARG A 37 2.69 -9.37 -3.81
CA ARG A 37 3.30 -10.64 -4.21
C ARG A 37 2.20 -11.62 -4.62
N LEU A 38 2.39 -12.22 -5.79
CA LEU A 38 1.50 -13.26 -6.27
C LEU A 38 1.56 -14.44 -5.30
N GLY A 39 0.39 -14.83 -4.83
CA GLY A 39 0.19 -15.99 -3.97
C GLY A 39 -0.13 -17.24 -4.80
N ASP A 40 0.00 -18.38 -4.16
CA ASP A 40 -0.46 -19.65 -4.70
C ASP A 40 -1.99 -19.75 -4.57
N LYS A 41 -2.66 -20.21 -5.65
CA LYS A 41 -4.12 -20.32 -5.76
C LYS A 41 -4.77 -21.20 -4.69
N GLU A 42 -4.04 -22.16 -4.13
CA GLU A 42 -4.58 -23.15 -3.18
C GLU A 42 -4.61 -22.63 -1.74
N VAL A 43 -3.76 -21.64 -1.45
CA VAL A 43 -3.53 -21.13 -0.08
C VAL A 43 -3.78 -19.62 0.07
N SER A 44 -3.79 -18.87 -1.03
CA SER A 44 -3.93 -17.42 -1.03
C SER A 44 -5.31 -17.00 -1.54
N PRO A 45 -5.94 -15.99 -0.91
CA PRO A 45 -7.24 -15.50 -1.36
C PRO A 45 -7.18 -14.91 -2.77
N LEU A 46 -8.27 -15.06 -3.51
CA LEU A 46 -8.45 -14.38 -4.80
C LEU A 46 -8.97 -12.97 -4.55
N GLU A 47 -8.15 -11.98 -4.86
CA GLU A 47 -8.48 -10.57 -4.73
C GLU A 47 -8.97 -10.02 -6.07
N LYS A 48 -10.18 -9.45 -6.05
CA LYS A 48 -10.83 -8.84 -7.22
C LYS A 48 -10.75 -7.32 -7.22
N ASP A 49 -10.55 -6.74 -6.03
CA ASP A 49 -10.50 -5.30 -5.83
C ASP A 49 -9.28 -4.96 -4.98
N LEU A 50 -8.57 -3.92 -5.40
CA LEU A 50 -7.35 -3.50 -4.76
C LEU A 50 -7.41 -1.99 -4.49
N ILE A 51 -7.52 -1.59 -3.22
CA ILE A 51 -7.71 -0.19 -2.85
C ILE A 51 -6.46 0.37 -2.17
N LEU A 52 -5.89 1.41 -2.78
CA LEU A 52 -4.84 2.24 -2.18
C LEU A 52 -5.48 3.48 -1.57
N ALA A 53 -5.60 3.50 -0.25
CA ALA A 53 -6.11 4.65 0.50
C ALA A 53 -5.03 5.23 1.41
N PRO A 54 -5.00 6.56 1.62
CA PRO A 54 -4.26 7.17 2.70
C PRO A 54 -4.68 6.54 4.05
N ALA A 55 -3.72 6.30 4.93
CA ALA A 55 -3.99 5.86 6.30
C ALA A 55 -3.84 7.08 7.22
N GLY A 56 -4.93 7.50 7.85
CA GLY A 56 -4.92 8.57 8.84
C GLY A 56 -4.11 8.23 10.07
N ARG A 57 -3.62 9.27 10.77
CA ARG A 57 -2.96 9.11 12.07
C ARG A 57 -3.93 8.62 13.15
N ASN A 58 -5.20 8.96 13.03
CA ASN A 58 -6.28 8.56 13.92
C ASN A 58 -7.41 8.00 13.05
N GLU A 59 -7.76 6.72 13.20
CA GLU A 59 -9.03 6.24 12.66
C GLU A 59 -10.18 6.90 13.44
N PRO A 60 -11.28 7.37 12.81
CA PRO A 60 -11.60 7.45 11.39
C PRO A 60 -11.88 8.93 11.00
N GLU A 61 -10.86 9.77 10.95
CA GLU A 61 -11.00 11.05 10.23
C GLU A 61 -10.78 10.79 8.74
N ASP A 62 -11.67 11.34 7.91
CA ASP A 62 -11.62 11.24 6.46
C ASP A 62 -10.23 11.64 5.95
N THR A 63 -9.53 10.70 5.34
CA THR A 63 -8.15 10.88 4.86
C THR A 63 -8.09 11.10 3.36
N GLY A 64 -9.24 11.36 2.75
CA GLY A 64 -9.42 11.46 1.31
C GLY A 64 -9.85 10.14 0.67
N GLU A 65 -10.32 10.24 -0.57
CA GLU A 65 -10.71 9.08 -1.36
C GLU A 65 -9.50 8.21 -1.72
N GLY A 66 -9.63 6.89 -1.54
CA GLY A 66 -8.64 5.94 -2.03
C GLY A 66 -8.76 5.72 -3.54
N ALA A 67 -7.68 5.29 -4.16
CA ALA A 67 -7.67 4.86 -5.55
C ALA A 67 -7.96 3.36 -5.65
N LEU A 68 -8.92 2.98 -6.49
CA LEU A 68 -9.12 1.60 -6.91
C LEU A 68 -8.13 1.27 -8.02
N LEU A 69 -7.36 0.21 -7.84
CA LEU A 69 -6.42 -0.31 -8.83
C LEU A 69 -7.10 -1.43 -9.63
N GLU A 70 -6.97 -1.37 -10.95
CA GLU A 70 -7.43 -2.45 -11.82
C GLU A 70 -6.59 -3.71 -11.60
N VAL A 71 -7.27 -4.85 -11.48
CA VAL A 71 -6.64 -6.17 -11.43
C VAL A 71 -7.11 -7.02 -12.61
N PRO A 72 -6.25 -7.89 -13.18
CA PRO A 72 -6.65 -8.80 -14.25
C PRO A 72 -7.85 -9.67 -13.87
N ALA A 73 -8.76 -9.92 -14.80
CA ALA A 73 -9.84 -10.89 -14.59
C ALA A 73 -9.29 -12.33 -14.52
N PRO A 74 -9.80 -13.21 -13.64
CA PRO A 74 -10.92 -12.99 -12.70
C PRO A 74 -10.51 -12.38 -11.33
N GLY A 75 -9.25 -12.02 -11.16
CA GLY A 75 -8.62 -11.47 -9.95
C GLY A 75 -7.15 -11.91 -9.87
N ILE A 76 -6.48 -11.54 -8.79
CA ILE A 76 -5.12 -12.00 -8.49
C ILE A 76 -5.09 -12.73 -7.15
N HIS A 77 -4.37 -13.85 -7.08
CA HIS A 77 -4.06 -14.44 -5.78
C HIS A 77 -2.94 -13.66 -5.13
N VAL A 78 -3.14 -13.20 -3.90
CA VAL A 78 -2.17 -12.35 -3.19
C VAL A 78 -1.68 -13.05 -1.93
N ASP A 79 -0.37 -13.19 -1.80
CA ASP A 79 0.23 -13.57 -0.53
C ASP A 79 0.27 -12.36 0.41
N VAL A 80 -0.80 -12.20 1.18
CA VAL A 80 -0.95 -11.11 2.16
C VAL A 80 0.13 -11.13 3.24
N ARG A 81 0.80 -12.27 3.49
CA ARG A 81 1.87 -12.37 4.49
C ARG A 81 3.17 -11.74 4.01
N THR A 82 3.39 -11.70 2.70
CA THR A 82 4.61 -11.15 2.10
C THR A 82 4.37 -9.87 1.30
N ALA A 83 3.10 -9.50 1.06
CA ALA A 83 2.75 -8.19 0.52
C ALA A 83 3.14 -7.05 1.48
N ARG A 84 3.61 -5.93 0.93
CA ARG A 84 4.16 -4.80 1.70
C ARG A 84 3.74 -3.46 1.10
N VAL A 85 3.66 -2.45 1.96
CA VAL A 85 3.56 -1.04 1.55
C VAL A 85 4.61 -0.20 2.27
N SER A 86 5.06 0.89 1.67
CA SER A 86 5.94 1.85 2.33
C SER A 86 5.14 2.92 3.08
N TYR A 87 5.79 3.65 3.99
CA TYR A 87 5.34 4.99 4.34
C TYR A 87 5.46 5.94 3.14
N TRP A 88 4.71 7.04 3.15
CA TRP A 88 4.81 8.11 2.15
C TRP A 88 6.24 8.67 2.05
N ARG A 89 6.64 9.03 0.82
CA ARG A 89 7.96 9.57 0.45
C ARG A 89 7.79 10.78 -0.47
N ALA A 90 8.81 11.63 -0.51
CA ALA A 90 8.82 12.81 -1.37
C ALA A 90 9.13 12.48 -2.84
N ASP A 91 9.68 11.30 -3.11
CA ASP A 91 10.08 10.83 -4.43
C ASP A 91 9.76 9.34 -4.61
N SER A 92 9.58 8.93 -5.87
CA SER A 92 9.16 7.58 -6.25
C SER A 92 10.25 6.53 -6.03
N GLU A 93 11.52 6.87 -6.26
CA GLU A 93 12.66 5.97 -6.06
C GLU A 93 12.81 5.55 -4.59
N GLY A 94 12.64 6.49 -3.68
CA GLY A 94 12.62 6.25 -2.25
C GLY A 94 11.42 5.43 -1.79
N ALA A 95 10.27 5.59 -2.45
CA ALA A 95 9.08 4.77 -2.19
C ALA A 95 9.27 3.32 -2.62
N GLN A 96 9.92 3.10 -3.76
CA GLN A 96 10.26 1.76 -4.25
C GLN A 96 11.33 1.10 -3.38
N SER A 97 12.44 1.80 -3.10
CA SER A 97 13.56 1.27 -2.30
C SER A 97 13.16 0.90 -0.87
N ALA A 98 12.10 1.54 -0.36
CA ALA A 98 11.53 1.24 0.96
C ALA A 98 10.85 -0.14 1.07
N LEU A 99 10.49 -0.76 -0.06
CA LEU A 99 9.79 -2.06 -0.07
C LEU A 99 10.75 -3.24 0.10
N ASP A 100 11.99 -3.08 -0.35
CA ASP A 100 13.07 -4.07 -0.25
C ASP A 100 14.27 -3.45 0.49
N PRO A 101 14.18 -3.30 1.82
CA PRO A 101 15.31 -2.82 2.61
C PRO A 101 16.46 -3.81 2.49
N ARG A 102 17.56 -3.39 1.86
CA ARG A 102 18.83 -4.11 1.85
C ARG A 102 19.49 -4.09 3.21
#